data_AF-A0A933NB81-F1
#
_entry.id   AF-A0A933NB81-F1
#
_cell.length_a   1.000
_cell.length_b   1.000
_cell.length_c   1.000
_cell.angle_alpha   90.00
_cell.angle_beta   90.00
_cell.angle_gamma   90.00
#
_symmetry.space_group_name_H-M   'P 1'
#
loop_
_entity.id
_entity.type
_entity.pdbx_description
1 polymer ?
#
loop_
_entity_poly.entity_id
_entity_poly.type
_entity_poly.pdbx_seq_one_letter_code
_entity_poly.pdbx_strand_id
1 'polypeptide(L)'
;MSVLVSSSAVERLREEVARVLGLQFDDSKLDLLADVLTRRADAFKSSVETYLEGLTRAEWSHLAEELTVNETYFFRNPDHFRVFSERVLPEALRKRDNPRRLRILSAGCATGEEPYSLAALTLESVTPGFELGVSILGIDVNPSVLNRARQGRYSAWSLRATDELSQRRWFRQDGREFVLDRSVRERVTFEVRNLVDDDSMFWADGAFDVIFCRNVIMYFTPEAARQVVRRLSRALRPAGYLFLGHAETLRGVNQDFHLCHSHETFYYQRRSSRLDSDGSQTEPERVVPRIELTTSWVEAIQKASDKITALADHLAGPESSTEAPTTASLRRVRPESANGMGLVFEAMRQERFVDALDLLAGLPLEVGDEPDVLLVRAVLLTNAGRLVEAEAVGLRLLAHDELNSGAHYAVALCREHAADLEGAIEHDETAIYLDQGFAMPHLHLGMLYRRLGDFGRARRELELALALLHREDSARVLLFGGGFSREALLEVCRAALAAGPIGEAR
;
A
#
# COMPACT_ATOMS: atom_id res chain seq x y z
N MET A 1 36.20 -14.95 -16.97
CA MET A 1 36.86 -14.05 -16.00
C MET A 1 35.97 -12.83 -15.91
N SER A 2 35.16 -12.69 -14.86
CA SER A 2 34.39 -11.44 -14.68
C SER A 2 35.40 -10.33 -14.41
N VAL A 3 35.38 -9.31 -15.26
CA VAL A 3 36.06 -8.06 -14.95
C VAL A 3 35.27 -7.49 -13.78
N LEU A 4 35.89 -7.45 -12.59
CA LEU A 4 35.29 -6.82 -11.42
C LEU A 4 35.10 -5.34 -11.77
N VAL A 5 33.85 -4.94 -12.00
CA VAL A 5 33.48 -3.54 -12.21
C VAL A 5 33.84 -2.77 -10.95
N SER A 6 34.48 -1.60 -11.11
CA SER A 6 34.83 -0.78 -9.96
C SER A 6 33.57 -0.30 -9.23
N SER A 7 33.59 -0.31 -7.90
CA SER A 7 32.46 0.18 -7.09
C SER A 7 32.11 1.63 -7.47
N SER A 8 33.10 2.47 -7.79
CA SER A 8 32.88 3.83 -8.26
C SER A 8 32.07 3.92 -9.57
N ALA A 9 32.23 2.97 -10.49
CA ALA A 9 31.47 2.96 -11.74
C ALA A 9 30.01 2.53 -11.52
N VAL A 10 29.78 1.57 -10.63
CA VAL A 10 28.42 1.16 -10.22
C VAL A 10 27.70 2.32 -9.56
N GLU A 11 28.38 3.06 -8.68
CA GLU A 11 27.76 4.22 -8.02
C GLU A 11 27.48 5.37 -8.97
N ARG A 12 28.37 5.61 -9.93
CA ARG A 12 28.09 6.57 -11.01
C ARG A 12 26.85 6.16 -11.80
N LEU A 13 26.67 4.87 -12.13
CA LEU A 13 25.44 4.41 -12.80
C LEU A 13 24.22 4.62 -11.92
N ARG A 14 24.30 4.30 -10.62
CA ARG A 14 23.19 4.50 -9.65
C ARG A 14 22.75 5.96 -9.61
N GLU A 15 23.69 6.89 -9.54
CA GLU A 15 23.44 8.34 -9.54
C GLU A 15 22.80 8.80 -10.86
N GLU A 16 23.30 8.33 -12.00
CA GLU A 16 22.75 8.67 -13.31
C GLU A 16 21.33 8.10 -13.50
N VAL A 17 21.08 6.88 -13.04
CA VAL A 17 19.75 6.25 -13.05
C VAL A 17 18.77 7.03 -12.17
N ALA A 18 19.19 7.43 -10.97
CA ALA A 18 18.39 8.28 -10.09
C ALA A 18 18.09 9.64 -10.73
N ARG A 19 19.07 10.23 -11.44
CA ARG A 19 18.93 11.53 -12.09
C ARG A 19 18.05 11.50 -13.34
N VAL A 20 18.20 10.48 -14.19
CA VAL A 20 17.55 10.40 -15.51
C VAL A 20 16.23 9.66 -15.46
N LEU A 21 16.18 8.50 -14.79
CA LEU A 21 14.97 7.68 -14.69
C LEU A 21 14.18 7.96 -13.40
N GLY A 22 14.79 8.64 -12.43
CA GLY A 22 14.19 8.89 -11.12
C GLY A 22 14.28 7.72 -10.15
N LEU A 23 14.78 6.55 -10.60
CA LEU A 23 14.72 5.29 -9.86
C LEU A 23 15.73 5.25 -8.73
N GLN A 24 15.29 4.73 -7.58
CA GLN A 24 16.14 4.49 -6.41
C GLN A 24 16.54 3.02 -6.35
N PHE A 25 17.84 2.80 -6.15
CA PHE A 25 18.40 1.48 -5.87
C PHE A 25 19.16 1.56 -4.54
N ASP A 26 18.83 0.69 -3.60
CA ASP A 26 19.59 0.54 -2.36
C ASP A 26 20.84 -0.31 -2.57
N ASP A 27 21.67 -0.42 -1.52
CA ASP A 27 22.95 -1.13 -1.58
C ASP A 27 22.79 -2.62 -1.90
N SER A 28 21.62 -3.24 -1.60
CA SER A 28 21.35 -4.64 -1.94
C SER A 28 21.18 -4.88 -3.44
N LYS A 29 21.06 -3.80 -4.24
CA LYS A 29 20.90 -3.86 -5.70
C LYS A 29 22.16 -3.47 -6.47
N LEU A 30 23.28 -3.23 -5.80
CA LEU A 30 24.53 -2.87 -6.47
C LEU A 30 25.04 -3.98 -7.41
N ASP A 31 24.85 -5.25 -7.05
CA ASP A 31 25.22 -6.39 -7.91
C ASP A 31 24.39 -6.40 -9.21
N LEU A 32 23.08 -6.12 -9.12
CA LEU A 32 22.22 -5.98 -10.30
C LEU A 32 22.73 -4.85 -11.22
N LEU A 33 23.06 -3.70 -10.64
CA LEU A 33 23.58 -2.57 -11.40
C LEU A 33 24.93 -2.89 -12.04
N ALA A 34 25.81 -3.61 -11.35
CA ALA A 34 27.09 -4.06 -11.88
C ALA A 34 26.92 -5.02 -13.06
N ASP A 35 25.99 -5.97 -12.95
CA ASP A 35 25.66 -6.94 -14.01
C ASP A 35 25.09 -6.25 -15.25
N VAL A 36 24.16 -5.31 -15.05
CA VAL A 36 23.61 -4.49 -16.15
C VAL A 36 24.72 -3.67 -16.79
N LEU A 37 25.51 -2.94 -16.00
CA LEU A 37 26.60 -2.10 -16.48
C LEU A 37 27.59 -2.91 -17.34
N THR A 38 27.98 -4.09 -16.87
CA THR A 38 28.88 -4.99 -17.59
C THR A 38 28.26 -5.43 -18.92
N ARG A 39 27.03 -5.97 -18.90
CA ARG A 39 26.37 -6.43 -20.13
C ARG A 39 26.17 -5.31 -21.15
N ARG A 40 25.80 -4.11 -20.71
CA ARG A 40 25.59 -2.98 -21.61
C ARG A 40 26.90 -2.47 -22.19
N ALA A 41 27.96 -2.34 -21.39
CA ALA A 41 29.29 -1.97 -21.89
C ALA A 41 29.83 -3.00 -22.91
N ASP A 42 29.65 -4.29 -22.64
CA ASP A 42 30.02 -5.37 -23.55
C ASP A 42 29.25 -5.30 -24.88
N ALA A 43 27.95 -4.97 -24.84
CA ALA A 43 27.15 -4.79 -26.05
C ALA A 43 27.67 -3.63 -26.93
N PHE A 44 28.25 -2.59 -26.32
CA PHE A 44 28.91 -1.48 -27.02
C PHE A 44 30.37 -1.77 -27.39
N LYS A 45 30.91 -2.92 -26.98
CA LYS A 45 32.33 -3.29 -27.14
C LYS A 45 33.28 -2.21 -26.60
N SER A 46 32.89 -1.57 -25.50
CA SER A 46 33.63 -0.49 -24.87
C SER A 46 34.01 -0.85 -23.43
N SER A 47 34.95 -0.12 -22.84
CA SER A 47 35.16 -0.16 -21.39
C SER A 47 33.90 0.36 -20.67
N VAL A 48 33.77 0.03 -19.38
CA VAL A 48 32.70 0.54 -18.51
C VAL A 48 32.76 2.07 -18.42
N GLU A 49 33.97 2.63 -18.31
CA GLU A 49 34.19 4.07 -18.20
C GLU A 49 33.78 4.79 -19.49
N THR A 50 34.19 4.28 -20.65
CA THR A 50 33.80 4.83 -21.95
C THR A 50 32.29 4.69 -22.20
N TYR A 51 31.68 3.59 -21.75
CA TYR A 51 30.23 3.40 -21.85
C TYR A 51 29.47 4.45 -21.03
N LEU A 52 29.87 4.69 -19.77
CA LEU A 52 29.22 5.67 -18.89
C LEU A 52 29.38 7.12 -19.38
N GLU A 53 30.45 7.43 -20.10
CA GLU A 53 30.63 8.74 -20.76
C GLU A 53 29.76 8.91 -22.01
N GLY A 54 29.36 7.81 -22.64
CA GLY A 54 28.63 7.78 -23.91
C GLY A 54 27.13 7.52 -23.81
N LEU A 55 26.50 7.65 -22.63
CA LEU A 55 25.08 7.35 -22.43
C LEU A 55 24.18 8.28 -23.25
N THR A 56 23.56 7.73 -24.30
CA THR A 56 22.62 8.44 -25.18
C THR A 56 21.17 8.25 -24.73
N ARG A 57 20.24 9.05 -25.28
CA ARG A 57 18.80 8.87 -25.07
C ARG A 57 18.31 7.47 -25.46
N ALA A 58 18.84 6.91 -26.55
CA ALA A 58 18.48 5.56 -26.98
C ALA A 58 18.97 4.50 -25.99
N GLU A 59 20.13 4.71 -25.38
CA GLU A 59 20.67 3.78 -24.40
C GLU A 59 19.87 3.80 -23.09
N TRP A 60 19.37 4.97 -22.67
CA TRP A 60 18.45 5.06 -21.55
C TRP A 60 17.17 4.24 -21.73
N SER A 61 16.70 4.06 -22.97
CA SER A 61 15.59 3.17 -23.26
C SER A 61 15.94 1.70 -22.97
N HIS A 62 17.15 1.26 -23.29
CA HIS A 62 17.60 -0.09 -22.97
C HIS A 62 17.90 -0.28 -21.48
N LEU A 63 18.46 0.72 -20.81
CA LEU A 63 18.60 0.68 -19.36
C LEU A 63 17.24 0.58 -18.67
N ALA A 64 16.23 1.31 -19.15
CA ALA A 64 14.87 1.18 -18.65
C ALA A 64 14.30 -0.23 -18.88
N GLU A 65 14.62 -0.92 -19.97
CA GLU A 65 14.18 -2.30 -20.22
C GLU A 65 14.66 -3.28 -19.13
N GLU A 66 15.85 -3.06 -18.59
CA GLU A 66 16.51 -3.98 -17.67
C GLU A 66 16.35 -3.60 -16.20
N LEU A 67 16.15 -2.30 -15.91
CA LEU A 67 16.10 -1.76 -14.55
C LEU A 67 14.68 -1.56 -14.01
N THR A 68 13.65 -1.64 -14.86
CA THR A 68 12.25 -1.45 -14.42
C THR A 68 11.62 -2.74 -13.90
N VAL A 69 10.84 -2.64 -12.83
CA VAL A 69 10.01 -3.74 -12.31
C VAL A 69 8.63 -3.65 -12.93
N ASN A 70 8.22 -4.69 -13.66
CA ASN A 70 7.05 -4.67 -14.54
C ASN A 70 5.93 -5.64 -14.10
N GLU A 71 5.80 -5.93 -12.80
CA GLU A 71 4.76 -6.84 -12.31
C GLU A 71 3.38 -6.16 -12.39
N THR A 72 2.50 -6.70 -13.22
CA THR A 72 1.14 -6.20 -13.42
C THR A 72 0.19 -7.34 -13.84
N TYR A 73 -1.10 -7.11 -13.68
CA TYR A 73 -2.16 -8.05 -14.06
C TYR A 73 -3.50 -7.34 -14.16
N PHE A 74 -4.41 -7.94 -14.92
CA PHE A 74 -5.75 -7.39 -15.11
C PHE A 74 -6.49 -7.31 -13.78
N PHE A 75 -7.19 -6.19 -13.60
CA PHE A 75 -8.00 -5.90 -12.41
C PHE A 75 -7.23 -6.01 -11.08
N ARG A 76 -5.92 -5.74 -11.10
CA ARG A 76 -5.07 -5.66 -9.89
C ARG A 76 -5.65 -4.71 -8.86
N ASN A 77 -5.86 -5.18 -7.63
CA ASN A 77 -6.63 -4.52 -6.57
C ASN A 77 -8.02 -4.08 -7.08
N PRO A 78 -8.98 -5.03 -7.13
CA PRO A 78 -10.27 -4.85 -7.80
C PRO A 78 -11.07 -3.66 -7.25
N ASP A 79 -10.86 -3.27 -6.00
CA ASP A 79 -11.60 -2.20 -5.35
C ASP A 79 -11.40 -0.84 -6.03
N HIS A 80 -10.20 -0.51 -6.51
CA HIS A 80 -9.99 0.73 -7.29
C HIS A 80 -10.80 0.72 -8.58
N PHE A 81 -10.90 -0.43 -9.23
CA PHE A 81 -11.67 -0.58 -10.46
C PHE A 81 -13.18 -0.51 -10.22
N ARG A 82 -13.66 -1.01 -9.06
CA ARG A 82 -15.06 -0.84 -8.62
C ARG A 82 -15.39 0.61 -8.31
N VAL A 83 -14.52 1.32 -7.58
CA VAL A 83 -14.67 2.77 -7.38
C VAL A 83 -14.71 3.51 -8.71
N PHE A 84 -13.85 3.10 -9.65
CA PHE A 84 -13.83 3.70 -10.98
C PHE A 84 -15.16 3.51 -11.72
N SER A 85 -15.65 2.27 -11.83
CA SER A 85 -16.86 1.96 -12.60
C SER A 85 -18.15 2.45 -11.94
N GLU A 86 -18.29 2.29 -10.62
CA GLU A 86 -19.54 2.55 -9.90
C GLU A 86 -19.70 4.02 -9.50
N ARG A 87 -18.59 4.77 -9.37
CA ARG A 87 -18.59 6.16 -8.86
C ARG A 87 -17.92 7.15 -9.80
N VAL A 88 -16.62 6.99 -10.05
CA VAL A 88 -15.82 8.01 -10.73
C VAL A 88 -16.25 8.20 -12.18
N LEU A 89 -16.43 7.12 -12.93
CA LEU A 89 -16.82 7.18 -14.33
C LEU A 89 -18.21 7.82 -14.50
N PRO A 90 -19.28 7.39 -13.80
CA PRO A 90 -20.58 8.07 -13.85
C PRO A 90 -20.52 9.56 -13.49
N GLU A 91 -19.78 9.90 -12.42
CA GLU A 91 -19.67 11.29 -11.94
C GLU A 91 -18.90 12.16 -12.94
N ALA A 92 -17.79 11.66 -13.46
CA ALA A 92 -16.96 12.37 -14.44
C ALA A 92 -17.70 12.60 -15.77
N LEU A 93 -18.61 11.72 -16.15
CA LEU A 93 -19.47 11.88 -17.33
C LEU A 93 -20.60 12.90 -17.10
N ARG A 94 -21.22 12.92 -15.92
CA ARG A 94 -22.32 13.87 -15.59
C ARG A 94 -21.84 15.32 -15.50
N LYS A 95 -20.66 15.55 -14.91
CA LYS A 95 -20.11 16.89 -14.63
C LYS A 95 -19.50 17.58 -15.86
N ARG A 96 -20.03 17.32 -17.06
CA ARG A 96 -19.44 17.83 -18.31
C ARG A 96 -20.37 18.78 -19.03
N ASP A 97 -19.98 20.05 -19.01
CA ASP A 97 -20.63 21.14 -19.76
C ASP A 97 -20.23 21.18 -21.26
N ASN A 98 -19.27 20.34 -21.69
CA ASN A 98 -18.64 20.42 -23.02
C ASN A 98 -18.51 19.00 -23.64
N PRO A 99 -18.70 18.80 -24.96
CA PRO A 99 -18.69 17.48 -25.60
C PRO A 99 -17.28 16.91 -25.85
N ARG A 100 -16.25 17.36 -25.11
CA ARG A 100 -14.89 16.81 -25.23
C ARG A 100 -14.85 15.37 -24.71
N ARG A 101 -13.85 14.56 -25.07
CA ARG A 101 -13.67 13.17 -24.57
C ARG A 101 -13.05 13.13 -23.17
N LEU A 102 -13.47 12.21 -22.30
CA LEU A 102 -12.96 11.98 -20.95
C LEU A 102 -11.55 11.40 -21.08
N ARG A 103 -10.55 12.10 -20.56
CA ARG A 103 -9.14 11.76 -20.73
C ARG A 103 -8.66 11.04 -19.47
N ILE A 104 -8.30 9.77 -19.64
CA ILE A 104 -7.80 8.91 -18.57
C ILE A 104 -6.33 8.60 -18.86
N LEU A 105 -5.47 8.78 -17.86
CA LEU A 105 -4.07 8.41 -17.91
C LEU A 105 -3.82 7.18 -17.02
N SER A 106 -3.12 6.17 -17.54
CA SER A 106 -2.45 5.14 -16.76
C SER A 106 -0.94 5.39 -16.86
N ALA A 107 -0.35 5.84 -15.77
CA ALA A 107 1.04 6.29 -15.67
C ALA A 107 1.91 5.21 -15.02
N GLY A 108 2.85 4.65 -15.81
CA GLY A 108 3.61 3.44 -15.48
C GLY A 108 2.78 2.18 -15.74
N CYS A 109 2.24 2.07 -16.95
CA CYS A 109 1.24 1.05 -17.30
C CYS A 109 1.83 -0.35 -17.58
N ALA A 110 3.15 -0.52 -17.56
CA ALA A 110 3.84 -1.76 -17.85
C ALA A 110 3.33 -2.42 -19.14
N THR A 111 2.91 -3.70 -19.08
CA THR A 111 2.43 -4.48 -20.22
C THR A 111 0.95 -4.24 -20.59
N GLY A 112 0.34 -3.18 -20.07
CA GLY A 112 -0.94 -2.64 -20.53
C GLY A 112 -2.20 -3.18 -19.86
N GLU A 113 -2.08 -4.09 -18.89
CA GLU A 113 -3.21 -4.69 -18.18
C GLU A 113 -4.10 -3.64 -17.49
N GLU A 114 -3.51 -2.64 -16.84
CA GLU A 114 -4.28 -1.56 -16.17
C GLU A 114 -5.12 -0.72 -17.15
N PRO A 115 -4.55 -0.10 -18.21
CA PRO A 115 -5.36 0.70 -19.13
C PRO A 115 -6.38 -0.15 -19.91
N TYR A 116 -6.10 -1.43 -20.16
CA TYR A 116 -7.09 -2.32 -20.76
C TYR A 116 -8.21 -2.72 -19.80
N SER A 117 -7.94 -2.90 -18.50
CA SER A 117 -9.00 -3.06 -17.48
C SER A 117 -9.91 -1.83 -17.43
N LEU A 118 -9.34 -0.62 -17.49
CA LEU A 118 -10.13 0.62 -17.57
C LEU A 118 -10.97 0.66 -18.85
N ALA A 119 -10.40 0.28 -20.00
CA ALA A 119 -11.11 0.22 -21.27
C ALA A 119 -12.28 -0.76 -21.23
N ALA A 120 -12.07 -1.96 -20.70
CA ALA A 120 -13.12 -2.96 -20.53
C ALA A 120 -14.29 -2.39 -19.70
N LEU A 121 -14.02 -1.83 -18.52
CA LEU A 121 -15.05 -1.23 -17.65
C LEU A 121 -15.80 -0.07 -18.32
N THR A 122 -15.09 0.75 -19.11
CA THR A 122 -15.76 1.82 -19.85
C THR A 122 -16.73 1.28 -20.89
N LEU A 123 -16.39 0.18 -21.58
CA LEU A 123 -17.25 -0.48 -22.57
C LEU A 123 -18.45 -1.18 -21.91
N GLU A 124 -18.28 -1.72 -20.70
CA GLU A 124 -19.36 -2.32 -19.92
C GLU A 124 -20.38 -1.30 -19.43
N SER A 125 -19.93 -0.07 -19.19
CA SER A 125 -20.76 1.03 -18.70
C SER A 125 -21.61 1.70 -19.79
N VAL A 126 -21.41 1.33 -21.06
CA VAL A 126 -22.10 1.97 -22.20
C VAL A 126 -23.41 1.25 -22.52
N THR A 127 -24.49 2.02 -22.66
CA THR A 127 -25.75 1.50 -23.22
C THR A 127 -25.58 1.23 -24.72
N PRO A 128 -26.09 0.10 -25.26
CA PRO A 128 -26.01 -0.19 -26.69
C PRO A 128 -26.51 0.98 -27.55
N GLY A 129 -25.69 1.45 -28.50
CA GLY A 129 -26.02 2.54 -29.42
C GLY A 129 -25.53 3.93 -29.01
N PHE A 130 -24.92 4.09 -27.83
CA PHE A 130 -24.24 5.32 -27.41
C PHE A 130 -22.73 5.12 -27.47
N GLU A 131 -21.96 6.13 -27.89
CA GLU A 131 -20.50 6.09 -27.73
C GLU A 131 -20.09 6.96 -26.54
N LEU A 132 -19.52 6.33 -25.52
CA LEU A 132 -18.84 7.07 -24.46
C LEU A 132 -17.59 7.73 -25.07
N GLY A 133 -17.57 9.06 -25.11
CA GLY A 133 -16.38 9.81 -25.50
C GLY A 133 -15.31 9.68 -24.43
N VAL A 134 -14.56 8.58 -24.39
CA VAL A 134 -13.44 8.31 -23.47
C VAL A 134 -12.17 8.05 -24.29
N SER A 135 -11.04 8.61 -23.86
CA SER A 135 -9.71 8.34 -24.39
C SER A 135 -8.80 7.89 -23.26
N ILE A 136 -8.20 6.71 -23.39
CA ILE A 136 -7.30 6.13 -22.41
C ILE A 136 -5.88 6.13 -22.97
N LEU A 137 -4.95 6.71 -22.23
CA LEU A 137 -3.54 6.74 -22.56
C LEU A 137 -2.75 5.96 -21.51
N GLY A 138 -2.04 4.91 -21.93
CA GLY A 138 -1.03 4.25 -21.12
C GLY A 138 0.36 4.82 -21.43
N ILE A 139 1.13 5.17 -20.41
CA ILE A 139 2.52 5.59 -20.58
C ILE A 139 3.45 4.74 -19.73
N ASP A 140 4.63 4.47 -20.25
CA ASP A 140 5.71 3.80 -19.53
C ASP A 140 7.07 4.27 -20.06
N VAL A 141 8.10 4.20 -19.23
CA VAL A 141 9.48 4.52 -19.61
C VAL A 141 10.12 3.38 -20.40
N ASN A 142 9.65 2.14 -20.21
CA ASN A 142 10.16 0.95 -20.85
C ASN A 142 9.43 0.69 -22.19
N PRO A 143 10.11 0.83 -23.35
CA PRO A 143 9.47 0.62 -24.64
C PRO A 143 9.12 -0.85 -24.93
N SER A 144 9.85 -1.81 -24.35
CA SER A 144 9.64 -3.23 -24.55
C SER A 144 8.29 -3.69 -23.97
N VAL A 145 7.93 -3.23 -22.77
CA VAL A 145 6.62 -3.56 -22.17
C VAL A 145 5.46 -2.91 -22.92
N LEU A 146 5.63 -1.70 -23.46
CA LEU A 146 4.62 -1.07 -24.30
C LEU A 146 4.43 -1.80 -25.64
N ASN A 147 5.51 -2.35 -26.21
CA ASN A 147 5.38 -3.20 -27.40
C ASN A 147 4.59 -4.47 -27.11
N ARG A 148 4.80 -5.10 -25.95
CA ARG A 148 3.98 -6.23 -25.49
C ARG A 148 2.52 -5.81 -25.26
N ALA A 149 2.28 -4.65 -24.66
CA ALA A 149 0.93 -4.11 -24.47
C ALA A 149 0.18 -3.96 -25.80
N ARG A 150 0.84 -3.44 -26.85
CA ARG A 150 0.24 -3.28 -28.19
C ARG A 150 -0.13 -4.61 -28.86
N GLN A 151 0.57 -5.70 -28.54
CA GLN A 151 0.24 -7.04 -29.06
C GLN A 151 -1.08 -7.54 -28.49
N GLY A 152 -1.41 -7.18 -27.24
CA GLY A 152 -2.66 -7.57 -26.58
C GLY A 152 -2.77 -9.08 -26.36
N ARG A 153 -1.65 -9.75 -26.07
CA ARG A 153 -1.54 -11.19 -25.81
C ARG A 153 -0.98 -11.41 -24.42
N TYR A 154 -1.66 -12.24 -23.64
CA TYR A 154 -1.43 -12.37 -22.21
C TYR A 154 -1.42 -13.83 -21.76
N SER A 155 -0.66 -14.13 -20.71
CA SER A 155 -0.66 -15.47 -20.11
C SER A 155 -1.83 -15.63 -19.14
N ALA A 156 -2.13 -16.87 -18.76
CA ALA A 156 -3.09 -17.14 -17.68
C ALA A 156 -2.73 -16.39 -16.38
N TRP A 157 -1.43 -16.24 -16.08
CA TRP A 157 -0.95 -15.50 -14.91
C TRP A 157 -1.33 -14.01 -14.94
N SER A 158 -1.41 -13.40 -16.12
CA SER A 158 -1.83 -12.00 -16.27
C SER A 158 -3.32 -11.81 -15.98
N LEU A 159 -4.11 -12.88 -16.07
CA LEU A 159 -5.57 -12.90 -15.85
C LEU A 159 -5.96 -13.47 -14.48
N ARG A 160 -5.00 -13.74 -13.59
CA ARG A 160 -5.22 -14.45 -12.31
C ARG A 160 -6.25 -13.82 -11.36
N ALA A 161 -6.51 -12.52 -11.49
CA ALA A 161 -7.50 -11.79 -10.71
C ALA A 161 -8.71 -11.34 -11.54
N THR A 162 -8.79 -11.75 -12.81
CA THR A 162 -9.92 -11.45 -13.70
C THR A 162 -11.02 -12.47 -13.46
N ASP A 163 -12.25 -12.01 -13.21
CA ASP A 163 -13.39 -12.90 -13.05
C ASP A 163 -13.75 -13.62 -14.37
N GLU A 164 -14.42 -14.78 -14.27
CA GLU A 164 -14.74 -15.60 -15.44
C GLU A 164 -15.61 -14.88 -16.48
N LEU A 165 -16.51 -13.98 -16.06
CA LEU A 165 -17.39 -13.28 -16.99
C LEU A 165 -16.57 -12.29 -17.83
N SER A 166 -15.70 -11.51 -17.18
CA SER A 166 -14.76 -10.61 -17.86
C SER A 166 -13.80 -11.37 -18.77
N GLN A 167 -13.26 -12.51 -18.32
CA GLN A 167 -12.38 -13.35 -19.15
C GLN A 167 -13.10 -13.83 -20.41
N ARG A 168 -14.30 -14.40 -20.29
CA ARG A 168 -15.09 -14.91 -21.43
C ARG A 168 -15.52 -13.79 -22.37
N ARG A 169 -15.79 -12.59 -21.84
CA ARG A 169 -16.26 -11.45 -22.62
C ARG A 169 -15.16 -10.79 -23.44
N TRP A 170 -13.99 -10.59 -22.83
CA TRP A 170 -12.94 -9.74 -23.39
C TRP A 170 -11.73 -10.50 -23.92
N PHE A 171 -11.63 -11.81 -23.69
CA PHE A 171 -10.49 -12.58 -24.12
C PHE A 171 -10.91 -13.82 -24.91
N ARG A 172 -10.08 -14.16 -25.90
CA ARG A 172 -10.16 -15.42 -26.63
C ARG A 172 -8.89 -16.21 -26.39
N GLN A 173 -9.04 -17.45 -25.91
CA GLN A 173 -7.89 -18.34 -25.75
C GLN A 173 -7.30 -18.72 -27.12
N ASP A 174 -5.98 -18.64 -27.24
CA ASP A 174 -5.19 -18.97 -28.42
C ASP A 174 -3.93 -19.73 -27.99
N GLY A 175 -4.04 -21.06 -27.98
CA GLY A 175 -3.02 -21.94 -27.42
C GLY A 175 -2.86 -21.75 -25.90
N ARG A 176 -1.65 -21.32 -25.48
CA ARG A 176 -1.32 -21.05 -24.07
C ARG A 176 -1.57 -19.61 -23.64
N GLU A 177 -1.95 -18.75 -24.57
CA GLU A 177 -2.16 -17.31 -24.34
C GLU A 177 -3.63 -16.94 -24.50
N PHE A 178 -3.97 -15.74 -24.05
CA PHE A 178 -5.25 -15.09 -24.19
C PHE A 178 -5.06 -13.85 -25.04
N VAL A 179 -5.86 -13.74 -26.11
CA VAL A 179 -5.87 -12.58 -26.99
C VAL A 179 -6.98 -11.64 -26.55
N LEU A 180 -6.62 -10.41 -26.20
CA LEU A 180 -7.57 -9.37 -25.81
C LEU A 180 -8.40 -8.94 -27.03
N ASP A 181 -9.70 -8.75 -26.79
CA ASP A 181 -10.66 -8.33 -27.80
C ASP A 181 -10.27 -7.00 -28.44
N ARG A 182 -10.50 -6.92 -29.75
CA ARG A 182 -10.11 -5.76 -30.57
C ARG A 182 -10.80 -4.48 -30.10
N SER A 183 -12.06 -4.57 -29.67
CA SER A 183 -12.83 -3.40 -29.23
C SER A 183 -12.27 -2.76 -27.97
N VAL A 184 -11.67 -3.56 -27.07
CA VAL A 184 -10.95 -3.05 -25.88
C VAL A 184 -9.62 -2.44 -26.30
N ARG A 185 -8.89 -3.14 -27.17
CA ARG A 185 -7.55 -2.71 -27.62
C ARG A 185 -7.56 -1.34 -28.30
N GLU A 186 -8.53 -1.10 -29.17
CA GLU A 186 -8.64 0.16 -29.93
C GLU A 186 -9.02 1.38 -29.07
N ARG A 187 -9.37 1.18 -27.79
CA ARG A 187 -9.68 2.27 -26.85
C ARG A 187 -8.46 2.84 -26.13
N VAL A 188 -7.31 2.16 -26.21
CA VAL A 188 -6.09 2.53 -25.50
C VAL A 188 -5.00 2.93 -26.48
N THR A 189 -4.37 4.08 -26.24
CA THR A 189 -3.13 4.49 -26.91
C THR A 189 -1.95 4.32 -25.95
N PHE A 190 -0.76 4.03 -26.48
CA PHE A 190 0.46 3.88 -25.68
C PHE A 190 1.57 4.80 -26.16
N GLU A 191 2.22 5.52 -25.24
CA GLU A 191 3.36 6.40 -25.51
C GLU A 191 4.53 6.09 -24.58
N VAL A 192 5.77 6.08 -25.11
CA VAL A 192 6.98 5.98 -24.28
C VAL A 192 7.20 7.34 -23.63
N ARG A 193 7.06 7.42 -22.31
CA ARG A 193 7.30 8.65 -21.54
C ARG A 193 7.90 8.33 -20.19
N ASN A 194 8.83 9.17 -19.77
CA ASN A 194 9.38 9.15 -18.44
C ASN A 194 8.60 10.12 -17.55
N LEU A 195 8.16 9.68 -16.37
CA LEU A 195 7.36 10.52 -15.47
C LEU A 195 8.16 11.68 -14.88
N VAL A 196 9.49 11.55 -14.82
CA VAL A 196 10.34 12.65 -14.32
C VAL A 196 10.57 13.74 -15.35
N ASP A 197 10.30 13.50 -16.63
CA ASP A 197 10.46 14.51 -17.69
C ASP A 197 9.39 15.61 -17.55
N ASP A 198 9.83 16.87 -17.51
CA ASP A 198 8.94 18.04 -17.45
C ASP A 198 8.49 18.49 -18.85
N ASP A 199 7.74 17.63 -19.54
CA ASP A 199 7.04 18.01 -20.77
C ASP A 199 5.83 18.89 -20.42
N SER A 200 6.00 20.21 -20.59
CA SER A 200 4.97 21.21 -20.29
C SER A 200 3.67 21.03 -21.08
N MET A 201 3.72 20.47 -22.29
CA MET A 201 2.53 20.24 -23.11
C MET A 201 1.76 19.01 -22.63
N PHE A 202 2.48 17.95 -22.26
CA PHE A 202 1.88 16.73 -21.74
C PHE A 202 1.28 16.93 -20.34
N TRP A 203 2.04 17.58 -19.45
CA TRP A 203 1.64 17.88 -18.08
C TRP A 203 0.93 19.23 -17.93
N ALA A 204 0.27 19.70 -18.99
CA ALA A 204 -0.50 20.94 -18.98
C ALA A 204 -1.62 20.89 -17.93
N ASP A 205 -1.96 22.03 -17.33
CA ASP A 205 -2.96 22.10 -16.27
C ASP A 205 -4.32 21.55 -16.74
N GLY A 206 -4.86 20.59 -16.00
CA GLY A 206 -6.13 19.94 -16.33
C GLY A 206 -6.14 19.12 -17.63
N ALA A 207 -4.97 18.63 -18.09
CA ALA A 207 -4.88 17.74 -19.24
C ALA A 207 -5.69 16.44 -19.09
N PHE A 208 -5.87 15.92 -17.88
CA PHE A 208 -6.55 14.65 -17.61
C PHE A 208 -7.72 14.80 -16.63
N ASP A 209 -8.76 14.00 -16.82
CA ASP A 209 -9.91 13.94 -15.92
C ASP A 209 -9.68 12.90 -14.80
N VAL A 210 -9.00 11.80 -15.12
CA VAL A 210 -8.65 10.71 -14.20
C VAL A 210 -7.22 10.26 -14.46
N ILE A 211 -6.45 10.03 -13.40
CA ILE A 211 -5.09 9.49 -13.46
C ILE A 211 -5.01 8.25 -12.56
N PHE A 212 -4.51 7.16 -13.11
CA PHE A 212 -4.01 6.01 -12.38
C PHE A 212 -2.48 6.06 -12.43
N CYS A 213 -1.83 6.04 -11.26
CA CYS A 213 -0.37 5.95 -11.14
C CYS A 213 -0.06 5.02 -9.97
N ARG A 214 -0.19 3.72 -10.22
CA ARG A 214 -0.22 2.68 -9.17
C ARG A 214 1.00 1.79 -9.23
N ASN A 215 1.62 1.57 -8.07
CA ASN A 215 2.82 0.74 -7.89
C ASN A 215 4.01 1.21 -8.74
N VAL A 216 4.23 2.53 -8.80
CA VAL A 216 5.29 3.17 -9.61
C VAL A 216 6.13 4.12 -8.77
N ILE A 217 5.49 5.02 -8.01
CA ILE A 217 6.13 6.05 -7.19
C ILE A 217 7.03 5.41 -6.13
N MET A 218 6.70 4.21 -5.65
CA MET A 218 7.52 3.45 -4.68
C MET A 218 8.95 3.14 -5.15
N TYR A 219 9.24 3.20 -6.45
CA TYR A 219 10.58 2.97 -6.99
C TYR A 219 11.39 4.26 -7.19
N PHE A 220 10.80 5.43 -6.96
CA PHE A 220 11.48 6.70 -7.17
C PHE A 220 12.26 7.16 -5.94
N THR A 221 13.33 7.93 -6.19
CA THR A 221 13.95 8.73 -5.14
C THR A 221 12.92 9.71 -4.53
N PRO A 222 13.10 10.13 -3.26
CA PRO A 222 12.15 11.07 -2.64
C PRO A 222 11.99 12.37 -3.42
N GLU A 223 13.03 12.86 -4.09
CA GLU A 223 12.96 14.06 -4.94
C GLU A 223 12.15 13.80 -6.21
N ALA A 224 12.44 12.71 -6.93
CA ALA A 224 11.72 12.35 -8.14
C ALA A 224 10.23 12.10 -7.85
N ALA A 225 9.91 11.37 -6.78
CA ALA A 225 8.54 11.15 -6.32
C ALA A 225 7.79 12.48 -6.08
N ARG A 226 8.43 13.43 -5.38
CA ARG A 226 7.85 14.76 -5.12
C ARG A 226 7.59 15.54 -6.40
N GLN A 227 8.50 15.48 -7.38
CA GLN A 227 8.31 16.14 -8.66
C GLN A 227 7.19 15.50 -9.50
N VAL A 228 7.15 14.16 -9.58
CA VAL A 228 6.11 13.42 -10.29
C VAL A 228 4.75 13.74 -9.72
N VAL A 229 4.56 13.65 -8.40
CA VAL A 229 3.29 13.99 -7.73
C VAL A 229 2.83 15.41 -8.06
N ARG A 230 3.73 16.40 -8.06
CA ARG A 230 3.40 17.78 -8.45
C ARG A 230 2.91 17.86 -9.90
N ARG A 231 3.55 17.15 -10.83
CA ARG A 231 3.14 17.10 -12.25
C ARG A 231 1.79 16.40 -12.42
N LEU A 232 1.58 15.27 -11.76
CA LEU A 232 0.29 14.55 -11.77
C LEU A 232 -0.83 15.46 -11.24
N SER A 233 -0.60 16.16 -10.13
CA SER A 233 -1.57 17.09 -9.55
C SER A 233 -1.92 18.25 -10.49
N ARG A 234 -0.92 18.89 -11.09
CA ARG A 234 -1.12 19.94 -12.10
C ARG A 234 -1.93 19.40 -13.29
N ALA A 235 -1.54 18.25 -13.81
CA ALA A 235 -2.14 17.70 -15.01
C ALA A 235 -3.57 17.18 -14.81
N LEU A 236 -3.97 16.88 -13.57
CA LEU A 236 -5.32 16.47 -13.24
C LEU A 236 -6.24 17.69 -13.15
N ARG A 237 -7.39 17.70 -13.82
CA ARG A 237 -8.32 18.84 -13.73
C ARG A 237 -8.82 19.08 -12.29
N PRO A 238 -9.31 20.29 -11.95
CA PRO A 238 -10.05 20.50 -10.71
C PRO A 238 -11.21 19.49 -10.55
N ALA A 239 -11.39 18.93 -9.36
CA ALA A 239 -12.30 17.82 -9.07
C ALA A 239 -12.04 16.50 -9.83
N GLY A 240 -10.90 16.39 -10.53
CA GLY A 240 -10.43 15.14 -11.13
C GLY A 240 -9.92 14.14 -10.09
N TYR A 241 -9.76 12.89 -10.51
CA TYR A 241 -9.45 11.76 -9.61
C TYR A 241 -8.07 11.19 -9.85
N LEU A 242 -7.38 10.85 -8.77
CA LEU A 242 -6.07 10.20 -8.77
C LEU A 242 -6.12 8.89 -7.96
N PHE A 243 -5.67 7.81 -8.57
CA PHE A 243 -5.51 6.50 -7.94
C PHE A 243 -4.03 6.16 -7.81
N LEU A 244 -3.61 5.81 -6.60
CA LEU A 244 -2.25 5.36 -6.28
C LEU A 244 -2.26 3.90 -5.81
N GLY A 245 -1.11 3.22 -5.79
CA GLY A 245 -0.99 1.89 -5.22
C GLY A 245 -1.22 1.90 -3.71
N HIS A 246 -1.51 0.74 -3.13
CA HIS A 246 -1.89 0.63 -1.70
C HIS A 246 -0.74 1.03 -0.75
N ALA A 247 0.51 0.89 -1.21
CA ALA A 247 1.71 1.29 -0.47
C ALA A 247 2.13 2.74 -0.76
N GLU A 248 1.40 3.47 -1.60
CA GLU A 248 1.78 4.80 -2.09
C GLU A 248 0.83 5.87 -1.56
N THR A 249 1.37 7.00 -1.12
CA THR A 249 0.58 8.06 -0.52
C THR A 249 1.12 9.44 -0.87
N LEU A 250 0.24 10.44 -0.91
CA LEU A 250 0.58 11.84 -1.14
C LEU A 250 1.08 12.58 0.11
N ARG A 251 1.24 11.87 1.24
CA ARG A 251 1.60 12.45 2.55
C ARG A 251 2.86 13.31 2.45
N GLY A 252 2.73 14.59 2.81
CA GLY A 252 3.83 15.56 2.86
C GLY A 252 4.23 16.20 1.52
N VAL A 253 3.57 15.87 0.42
CA VAL A 253 4.00 16.28 -0.93
C VAL A 253 3.05 17.29 -1.60
N ASN A 254 1.74 17.20 -1.35
CA ASN A 254 0.77 18.14 -1.93
C ASN A 254 -0.54 18.24 -1.10
N GLN A 255 -1.03 19.46 -0.82
CA GLN A 255 -2.27 19.73 -0.08
C GLN A 255 -3.52 19.89 -0.98
N ASP A 256 -3.35 19.83 -2.30
CA ASP A 256 -4.39 20.09 -3.31
C ASP A 256 -5.44 18.98 -3.42
N PHE A 257 -5.42 17.97 -2.55
CA PHE A 257 -6.29 16.79 -2.66
C PHE A 257 -7.16 16.56 -1.42
N HIS A 258 -8.35 16.01 -1.66
CA HIS A 258 -9.15 15.30 -0.67
C HIS A 258 -8.82 13.80 -0.75
N LEU A 259 -8.58 13.17 0.39
CA LEU A 259 -8.55 11.72 0.50
C LEU A 259 -10.00 11.21 0.55
N CYS A 260 -10.37 10.39 -0.42
CA CYS A 260 -11.67 9.75 -0.53
C CYS A 260 -11.55 8.27 -0.15
N HIS A 261 -12.63 7.72 0.40
CA HIS A 261 -12.73 6.31 0.78
C HIS A 261 -14.10 5.77 0.36
N SER A 262 -14.08 4.65 -0.36
CA SER A 262 -15.26 3.90 -0.84
C SER A 262 -14.81 2.50 -1.23
N HIS A 263 -15.70 1.51 -1.13
CA HIS A 263 -15.40 0.12 -1.54
C HIS A 263 -14.11 -0.42 -0.92
N GLU A 264 -13.86 -0.15 0.36
CA GLU A 264 -12.69 -0.64 1.11
C GLU A 264 -11.33 -0.17 0.56
N THR A 265 -11.32 0.91 -0.22
CA THR A 265 -10.09 1.47 -0.80
C THR A 265 -10.04 2.99 -0.79
N PHE A 266 -8.83 3.52 -0.96
CA PHE A 266 -8.55 4.95 -0.92
C PHE A 266 -8.15 5.49 -2.29
N TYR A 267 -8.62 6.70 -2.58
CA TYR A 267 -8.28 7.44 -3.80
C TYR A 267 -8.34 8.94 -3.50
N TYR A 268 -7.85 9.76 -4.43
CA TYR A 268 -7.72 11.20 -4.20
C TYR A 268 -8.56 11.99 -5.20
N GLN A 269 -9.14 13.10 -4.75
CA GLN A 269 -9.82 14.06 -5.63
C GLN A 269 -9.17 15.44 -5.51
N ARG A 270 -8.79 16.05 -6.64
CA ARG A 270 -8.19 17.40 -6.65
C ARG A 270 -9.22 18.43 -6.22
N ARG A 271 -8.84 19.35 -5.32
CA ARG A 271 -9.67 20.46 -4.83
C ARG A 271 -10.12 21.37 -5.98
N SER A 272 -11.32 21.91 -5.86
CA SER A 272 -11.80 22.98 -6.75
C SER A 272 -11.17 24.30 -6.33
N SER A 273 -10.55 25.04 -7.27
CA SER A 273 -9.98 26.37 -6.98
C SER A 273 -11.03 27.49 -6.91
N ARG A 274 -12.33 27.19 -7.01
CA ARG A 274 -13.42 28.15 -6.85
C ARG A 274 -14.55 27.50 -6.03
N LEU A 275 -14.90 28.08 -4.88
CA LEU A 275 -16.10 27.83 -4.03
C LEU A 275 -15.99 27.01 -2.73
N ASP A 276 -14.82 26.89 -2.07
CA ASP A 276 -14.76 26.31 -0.70
C ASP A 276 -14.50 27.36 0.40
N SER A 277 -14.96 28.60 0.19
CA SER A 277 -14.87 29.68 1.20
C SER A 277 -16.22 30.15 1.73
N ASP A 278 -17.30 29.39 1.53
CA ASP A 278 -18.56 29.71 2.19
C ASP A 278 -19.17 28.47 2.82
N GLY A 279 -19.55 28.63 4.09
CA GLY A 279 -19.92 27.55 4.97
C GLY A 279 -21.26 26.92 4.61
N SER A 280 -21.53 25.80 5.29
CA SER A 280 -22.75 25.00 5.24
C SER A 280 -22.91 24.17 3.97
N GLN A 281 -22.53 22.90 4.02
CA GLN A 281 -23.43 21.79 3.67
C GLN A 281 -23.14 20.55 4.54
N THR A 282 -24.23 20.02 5.07
CA THR A 282 -24.41 18.82 5.88
C THR A 282 -23.81 17.56 5.25
N GLU A 283 -23.00 16.84 6.04
CA GLU A 283 -22.48 15.51 5.72
C GLU A 283 -23.62 14.47 5.61
N PRO A 284 -23.60 13.54 4.63
CA PRO A 284 -24.36 12.31 4.76
C PRO A 284 -23.66 11.43 5.80
N GLU A 285 -24.40 11.09 6.84
CA GLU A 285 -23.99 10.35 8.03
C GLU A 285 -23.27 9.03 7.65
N ARG A 286 -21.94 8.99 7.86
CA ARG A 286 -21.14 7.76 7.84
C ARG A 286 -21.33 7.05 9.18
N VAL A 287 -21.83 5.82 9.15
CA VAL A 287 -21.82 4.94 10.32
C VAL A 287 -20.39 4.44 10.54
N VAL A 288 -19.63 5.20 11.32
CA VAL A 288 -18.37 4.76 11.93
C VAL A 288 -18.74 3.99 13.21
N PRO A 289 -18.14 2.82 13.52
CA PRO A 289 -18.39 2.17 14.79
C PRO A 289 -17.99 3.12 15.91
N ARG A 290 -18.96 3.53 16.73
CA ARG A 290 -18.69 4.22 18.01
C ARG A 290 -17.87 3.26 18.87
N ILE A 291 -16.60 3.54 19.07
CA ILE A 291 -15.81 2.90 20.12
C ILE A 291 -16.36 3.45 21.43
N GLU A 292 -17.01 2.59 22.22
CA GLU A 292 -17.39 2.95 23.60
C GLU A 292 -16.09 3.13 24.40
N LEU A 293 -15.78 4.38 24.78
CA LEU A 293 -14.56 4.79 25.49
C LEU A 293 -14.40 4.17 26.90
N THR A 294 -15.22 3.17 27.24
CA THR A 294 -15.28 2.44 28.52
C THR A 294 -14.62 1.06 28.45
N THR A 295 -14.28 0.54 27.27
CA THR A 295 -13.62 -0.77 27.09
C THR A 295 -12.09 -0.65 27.18
N SER A 296 -11.40 -1.73 27.58
CA SER A 296 -9.92 -1.80 27.54
C SER A 296 -9.40 -1.57 26.11
N TRP A 297 -8.22 -0.96 25.97
CA TRP A 297 -7.61 -0.74 24.64
C TRP A 297 -7.33 -2.08 23.96
N VAL A 298 -6.87 -3.07 24.72
CA VAL A 298 -6.71 -4.46 24.26
C VAL A 298 -8.04 -5.09 23.84
N GLU A 299 -9.14 -4.84 24.58
CA GLU A 299 -10.46 -5.30 24.17
C GLU A 299 -10.96 -4.63 22.89
N ALA A 300 -10.59 -3.37 22.64
CA ALA A 300 -10.93 -2.66 21.41
C ALA A 300 -10.18 -3.24 20.20
N ILE A 301 -8.90 -3.60 20.38
CA ILE A 301 -8.09 -4.33 19.40
C ILE A 301 -8.70 -5.72 19.15
N GLN A 302 -8.98 -6.48 20.21
CA GLN A 302 -9.53 -7.84 20.09
C GLN A 302 -10.93 -7.85 19.45
N LYS A 303 -11.83 -6.93 19.83
CA LYS A 303 -13.17 -6.82 19.23
C LYS A 303 -13.12 -6.39 17.76
N ALA A 304 -12.10 -5.64 17.35
CA ALA A 304 -11.86 -5.34 15.94
C ALA A 304 -11.46 -6.62 15.18
N SER A 305 -10.56 -7.42 15.76
CA SER A 305 -10.13 -8.71 15.18
C SER A 305 -11.25 -9.77 15.15
N ASP A 306 -12.04 -9.91 16.21
CA ASP A 306 -13.11 -10.92 16.32
C ASP A 306 -14.26 -10.69 15.34
N LYS A 307 -14.60 -9.41 15.05
CA LYS A 307 -15.66 -9.06 14.09
C LYS A 307 -15.32 -9.48 12.66
N ILE A 308 -14.03 -9.50 12.33
CA ILE A 308 -13.55 -9.86 10.99
C ILE A 308 -13.54 -11.39 10.85
N THR A 309 -13.12 -12.12 11.88
CA THR A 309 -13.22 -13.59 11.94
C THR A 309 -14.69 -14.05 11.87
N ALA A 310 -15.59 -13.41 12.62
CA ALA A 310 -17.01 -13.73 12.60
C ALA A 310 -17.68 -13.41 11.25
N LEU A 311 -17.20 -12.41 10.51
CA LEU A 311 -17.67 -12.08 9.15
C LEU A 311 -17.16 -13.10 8.12
N ALA A 312 -15.92 -13.58 8.29
CA ALA A 312 -15.34 -14.65 7.47
C ALA A 312 -16.05 -15.99 7.68
N ASP A 313 -16.39 -16.32 8.94
CA ASP A 313 -17.16 -17.52 9.28
C ASP A 313 -18.62 -17.43 8.79
N HIS A 314 -19.22 -16.24 8.77
CA HIS A 314 -20.58 -16.05 8.24
C HIS A 314 -20.69 -16.18 6.71
N LEU A 315 -19.59 -15.95 5.98
CA LEU A 315 -19.51 -16.16 4.53
C LEU A 315 -19.30 -17.65 4.17
N ALA A 316 -18.86 -18.46 5.13
CA ALA A 316 -18.84 -19.92 5.06
C ALA A 316 -20.17 -20.49 5.60
N GLY A 317 -21.22 -20.48 4.78
CA GLY A 317 -22.56 -20.96 5.17
C GLY A 317 -22.61 -22.42 5.68
N PRO A 318 -23.71 -22.83 6.36
CA PRO A 318 -23.81 -24.12 7.03
C PRO A 318 -24.27 -25.25 6.09
N GLU A 319 -23.48 -26.32 6.01
CA GLU A 319 -23.80 -27.76 5.76
C GLU A 319 -22.51 -28.43 5.21
N SER A 320 -22.05 -29.61 5.62
CA SER A 320 -22.70 -30.75 6.25
C SER A 320 -21.68 -31.56 7.05
N SER A 321 -22.17 -32.14 8.15
CA SER A 321 -21.57 -33.26 8.85
C SER A 321 -21.55 -34.51 7.95
N THR A 322 -20.37 -34.95 7.53
CA THR A 322 -20.12 -36.37 7.24
C THR A 322 -18.68 -36.73 7.63
N GLU A 323 -18.55 -37.97 8.11
CA GLU A 323 -17.44 -38.55 8.87
C GLU A 323 -16.04 -38.36 8.26
N ALA A 324 -15.06 -38.22 9.14
CA ALA A 324 -13.64 -38.24 8.81
C ALA A 324 -13.23 -39.55 8.10
N PRO A 325 -12.27 -39.44 7.16
CA PRO A 325 -11.24 -40.45 7.04
C PRO A 325 -9.85 -39.85 7.22
N THR A 326 -9.19 -40.31 8.28
CA THR A 326 -7.81 -40.81 8.32
C THR A 326 -6.77 -40.22 7.36
N THR A 327 -5.86 -39.44 7.95
CA THR A 327 -4.41 -39.42 7.72
C THR A 327 -3.91 -39.98 6.37
N ALA A 328 -3.76 -39.10 5.37
CA ALA A 328 -2.84 -39.31 4.26
C ALA A 328 -2.34 -37.96 3.72
N SER A 329 -1.18 -37.53 4.26
CA SER A 329 -0.14 -36.71 3.62
C SER A 329 -0.57 -35.69 2.55
N LEU A 330 -1.06 -34.52 2.97
CA LEU A 330 -0.78 -33.29 2.26
C LEU A 330 0.62 -32.83 2.69
N ARG A 331 1.59 -32.96 1.77
CA ARG A 331 2.92 -32.37 1.90
C ARG A 331 2.76 -30.87 2.19
N ARG A 332 2.95 -30.46 3.44
CA ARG A 332 3.21 -29.07 3.84
C ARG A 332 4.43 -28.61 3.07
N VAL A 333 4.24 -27.70 2.11
CA VAL A 333 5.33 -27.01 1.44
C VAL A 333 6.06 -26.22 2.51
N ARG A 334 7.26 -26.68 2.89
CA ARG A 334 8.18 -25.86 3.68
C ARG A 334 8.61 -24.69 2.79
N PRO A 335 8.56 -23.43 3.26
CA PRO A 335 9.09 -22.32 2.49
C PRO A 335 10.61 -22.46 2.42
N GLU A 336 11.12 -22.92 1.28
CA GLU A 336 12.54 -22.83 0.97
C GLU A 336 12.89 -21.37 0.65
N SER A 337 13.61 -20.73 1.58
CA SER A 337 14.52 -19.59 1.40
C SER A 337 13.98 -18.20 0.97
N ALA A 338 14.53 -17.18 1.65
CA ALA A 338 14.70 -15.78 1.27
C ALA A 338 13.53 -14.77 1.32
N ASN A 339 12.26 -15.15 1.62
CA ASN A 339 11.21 -14.13 1.79
C ASN A 339 10.12 -14.44 2.83
N GLY A 340 10.47 -15.20 3.88
CA GLY A 340 9.52 -15.63 4.92
C GLY A 340 8.86 -14.45 5.66
N MET A 341 9.63 -13.45 6.05
CA MET A 341 9.11 -12.25 6.73
C MET A 341 8.22 -11.40 5.82
N GLY A 342 8.47 -11.37 4.51
CA GLY A 342 7.60 -10.66 3.55
C GLY A 342 6.19 -11.22 3.52
N LEU A 343 6.05 -12.56 3.59
CA LEU A 343 4.74 -13.23 3.66
C LEU A 343 4.06 -13.02 5.02
N VAL A 344 4.82 -12.92 6.10
CA VAL A 344 4.31 -12.60 7.44
C VAL A 344 3.71 -11.18 7.45
N PHE A 345 4.43 -10.19 6.93
CA PHE A 345 3.91 -8.81 6.83
C PHE A 345 2.71 -8.68 5.88
N GLU A 346 2.65 -9.49 4.81
CA GLU A 346 1.48 -9.56 3.93
C GLU A 346 0.26 -10.11 4.68
N ALA A 347 0.44 -11.20 5.43
CA ALA A 347 -0.63 -11.78 6.24
C ALA A 347 -1.09 -10.81 7.34
N MET A 348 -0.17 -10.08 7.99
CA MET A 348 -0.49 -9.02 8.95
C MET A 348 -1.34 -7.90 8.36
N ARG A 349 -1.01 -7.45 7.14
CA ARG A 349 -1.75 -6.38 6.46
C ARG A 349 -3.17 -6.81 6.05
N GLN A 350 -3.36 -8.11 5.85
CA GLN A 350 -4.65 -8.72 5.58
C GLN A 350 -5.35 -9.18 6.86
N GLU A 351 -4.82 -8.82 8.03
CA GLU A 351 -5.33 -9.17 9.37
C GLU A 351 -5.46 -10.70 9.60
N ARG A 352 -4.72 -11.50 8.82
CA ARG A 352 -4.63 -12.95 8.96
C ARG A 352 -3.55 -13.34 9.97
N PHE A 353 -3.76 -12.99 11.23
CA PHE A 353 -2.74 -13.13 12.29
C PHE A 353 -2.38 -14.58 12.61
N VAL A 354 -3.33 -15.51 12.52
CA VAL A 354 -3.08 -16.95 12.71
C VAL A 354 -2.19 -17.49 11.60
N ASP A 355 -2.49 -17.16 10.34
CA ASP A 355 -1.66 -17.55 9.20
C ASP A 355 -0.24 -16.95 9.29
N ALA A 356 -0.12 -15.71 9.77
CA ALA A 356 1.16 -15.05 10.01
C ALA A 356 1.99 -15.77 11.09
N LEU A 357 1.34 -16.26 12.15
CA LEU A 357 1.97 -17.07 13.20
C LEU A 357 2.43 -18.43 12.67
N ASP A 358 1.63 -19.08 11.82
CA ASP A 358 2.00 -20.35 11.19
C ASP A 358 3.20 -20.18 10.23
N LEU A 359 3.25 -19.07 9.50
CA LEU A 359 4.40 -18.70 8.67
C LEU A 359 5.67 -18.47 9.52
N LEU A 360 5.54 -17.79 10.67
CA LEU A 360 6.65 -17.61 11.62
C LEU A 360 7.10 -18.92 12.28
N ALA A 361 6.20 -19.85 12.55
CA ALA A 361 6.52 -21.16 13.10
C ALA A 361 7.27 -22.04 12.09
N GLY A 362 7.16 -21.74 10.80
CA GLY A 362 7.89 -22.41 9.71
C GLY A 362 9.33 -21.92 9.51
N LEU A 363 9.77 -20.87 10.20
CA LEU A 363 11.14 -20.35 10.09
C LEU A 363 12.16 -21.29 10.76
N PRO A 364 13.43 -21.32 10.29
CA PRO A 364 14.50 -22.07 10.97
C PRO A 364 14.62 -21.65 12.44
N LEU A 365 14.92 -22.61 13.33
CA LEU A 365 15.01 -22.35 14.78
C LEU A 365 16.03 -21.26 15.13
N GLU A 366 17.12 -21.18 14.38
CA GLU A 366 18.19 -20.18 14.53
C GLU A 366 17.70 -18.74 14.24
N VAL A 367 16.77 -18.59 13.29
CA VAL A 367 16.14 -17.31 12.92
C VAL A 367 14.95 -17.00 13.85
N GLY A 368 14.30 -18.03 14.38
CA GLY A 368 13.12 -17.91 15.24
C GLY A 368 13.36 -17.25 16.59
N ASP A 369 14.62 -17.14 17.02
CA ASP A 369 15.05 -16.47 18.25
C ASP A 369 15.76 -15.13 18.00
N GLU A 370 15.79 -14.63 16.75
CA GLU A 370 16.29 -13.28 16.46
C GLU A 370 15.37 -12.20 17.08
N PRO A 371 15.91 -11.09 17.62
CA PRO A 371 15.13 -10.05 18.29
C PRO A 371 13.94 -9.51 17.47
N ASP A 372 14.15 -9.25 16.18
CA ASP A 372 13.10 -8.73 15.29
C ASP A 372 11.99 -9.75 15.07
N VAL A 373 12.33 -11.05 15.00
CA VAL A 373 11.36 -12.14 14.83
C VAL A 373 10.57 -12.37 16.12
N LEU A 374 11.22 -12.26 17.26
CA LEU A 374 10.56 -12.31 18.58
C LEU A 374 9.58 -11.14 18.75
N LEU A 375 9.97 -9.94 18.31
CA LEU A 375 9.12 -8.76 18.37
C LEU A 375 7.85 -8.93 17.52
N VAL A 376 8.01 -9.34 16.25
CA VAL A 376 6.88 -9.59 15.36
C VAL A 376 5.99 -10.72 15.90
N ARG A 377 6.58 -11.77 16.49
CA ARG A 377 5.83 -12.87 17.13
C ARG A 377 5.02 -12.39 18.33
N ALA A 378 5.61 -11.58 19.22
CA ALA A 378 4.91 -11.03 20.38
C ALA A 378 3.70 -10.20 19.94
N VAL A 379 3.90 -9.28 18.98
CA VAL A 379 2.85 -8.44 18.40
C VAL A 379 1.71 -9.27 17.78
N LEU A 380 2.05 -10.29 16.99
CA LEU A 380 1.07 -11.17 16.37
C LEU A 380 0.25 -11.95 17.40
N LEU A 381 0.89 -12.45 18.45
CA LEU A 381 0.21 -13.13 19.55
C LEU A 381 -0.72 -12.18 20.31
N THR A 382 -0.32 -10.92 20.51
CA THR A 382 -1.17 -9.88 21.10
C THR A 382 -2.41 -9.62 20.25
N ASN A 383 -2.25 -9.43 18.94
CA ASN A 383 -3.38 -9.18 18.02
C ASN A 383 -4.28 -10.42 17.83
N ALA A 384 -3.73 -11.63 18.00
CA ALA A 384 -4.48 -12.88 17.96
C ALA A 384 -5.14 -13.25 19.31
N GLY A 385 -5.02 -12.40 20.34
CA GLY A 385 -5.61 -12.64 21.67
C GLY A 385 -4.89 -13.71 22.51
N ARG A 386 -3.72 -14.19 22.08
CA ARG A 386 -2.90 -15.20 22.79
C ARG A 386 -1.95 -14.54 23.79
N LEU A 387 -2.52 -13.79 24.73
CA LEU A 387 -1.80 -12.79 25.52
C LEU A 387 -0.77 -13.38 26.50
N VAL A 388 -1.05 -14.56 27.08
CA VAL A 388 -0.09 -15.26 27.96
C VAL A 388 1.18 -15.65 27.17
N GLU A 389 1.00 -16.08 25.92
CA GLU A 389 2.12 -16.45 25.06
C GLU A 389 2.85 -15.21 24.55
N ALA A 390 2.11 -14.15 24.21
CA ALA A 390 2.67 -12.87 23.80
C ALA A 390 3.58 -12.28 24.88
N GLU A 391 3.13 -12.30 26.14
CA GLU A 391 3.90 -11.84 27.30
C GLU A 391 5.17 -12.68 27.51
N ALA A 392 5.08 -14.00 27.42
CA ALA A 392 6.24 -14.87 27.55
C ALA A 392 7.29 -14.60 26.45
N VAL A 393 6.85 -14.38 25.20
CA VAL A 393 7.75 -14.02 24.09
C VAL A 393 8.34 -12.62 24.28
N GLY A 394 7.55 -11.65 24.72
CA GLY A 394 8.01 -10.29 25.00
C GLY A 394 9.05 -10.23 26.13
N LEU A 395 8.81 -10.92 27.24
CA LEU A 395 9.77 -11.02 28.35
C LEU A 395 11.05 -11.76 27.94
N ARG A 396 10.93 -12.78 27.08
CA ARG A 396 12.10 -13.46 26.52
C ARG A 396 12.92 -12.53 25.63
N LEU A 397 12.28 -11.71 24.80
CA LEU A 397 12.96 -10.69 24.02
C LEU A 397 13.67 -9.67 24.93
N LEU A 398 13.00 -9.19 25.98
CA LEU A 398 13.61 -8.26 26.94
C LEU A 398 14.80 -8.87 27.71
N ALA A 399 14.82 -10.18 27.93
CA ALA A 399 15.98 -10.86 28.50
C ALA A 399 17.21 -10.87 27.55
N HIS A 400 16.99 -10.69 26.25
CA HIS A 400 18.05 -10.58 25.23
C HIS A 400 18.38 -9.12 24.87
N ASP A 401 17.39 -8.25 24.88
CA ASP A 401 17.47 -6.83 24.55
C ASP A 401 16.56 -6.02 25.48
N GLU A 402 17.10 -5.64 26.64
CA GLU A 402 16.39 -4.86 27.66
C GLU A 402 15.97 -3.46 27.18
N LEU A 403 16.52 -2.98 26.06
CA LEU A 403 16.26 -1.64 25.53
C LEU A 403 15.20 -1.65 24.40
N ASN A 404 14.53 -2.78 24.19
CA ASN A 404 13.55 -2.93 23.12
C ASN A 404 12.20 -2.25 23.46
N SER A 405 12.00 -1.02 22.98
CA SER A 405 10.77 -0.25 23.24
C SER A 405 9.49 -0.94 22.74
N GLY A 406 9.55 -1.65 21.61
CA GLY A 406 8.44 -2.42 21.06
C GLY A 406 8.03 -3.60 21.94
N ALA A 407 9.01 -4.30 22.54
CA ALA A 407 8.76 -5.40 23.46
C ALA A 407 8.15 -4.92 24.77
N HIS A 408 8.63 -3.79 25.32
CA HIS A 408 8.02 -3.15 26.47
C HIS A 408 6.55 -2.80 26.22
N TYR A 409 6.22 -2.18 25.08
CA TYR A 409 4.83 -1.89 24.72
C TYR A 409 3.96 -3.15 24.59
N ALA A 410 4.46 -4.20 23.92
CA ALA A 410 3.72 -5.45 23.79
C ALA A 410 3.44 -6.11 25.17
N VAL A 411 4.40 -6.06 26.09
CA VAL A 411 4.20 -6.54 27.48
C VAL A 411 3.20 -5.65 28.22
N ALA A 412 3.23 -4.33 28.04
CA ALA A 412 2.26 -3.41 28.66
C ALA A 412 0.81 -3.76 28.30
N LEU A 413 0.54 -4.07 27.03
CA LEU A 413 -0.77 -4.54 26.57
C LEU A 413 -1.18 -5.87 27.26
N CYS A 414 -0.25 -6.82 27.38
CA CYS A 414 -0.54 -8.09 28.05
C CYS A 414 -0.83 -7.90 29.55
N ARG A 415 -0.08 -7.02 30.22
CA ARG A 415 -0.25 -6.67 31.64
C ARG A 415 -1.58 -5.97 31.90
N GLU A 416 -1.98 -5.04 31.02
CA GLU A 416 -3.31 -4.41 31.11
C GLU A 416 -4.41 -5.48 31.11
N HIS A 417 -4.34 -6.44 30.19
CA HIS A 417 -5.33 -7.50 30.09
C HIS A 417 -5.34 -8.44 31.30
N ALA A 418 -4.17 -8.70 31.89
CA ALA A 418 -4.03 -9.44 33.15
C ALA A 418 -4.50 -8.65 34.38
N ALA A 419 -5.05 -7.44 34.19
CA ALA A 419 -5.43 -6.49 35.23
C ALA A 419 -4.26 -6.00 36.12
N ASP A 420 -3.02 -6.19 35.66
CA ASP A 420 -1.82 -5.63 36.26
C ASP A 420 -1.55 -4.23 35.69
N LEU A 421 -2.29 -3.25 36.20
CA LEU A 421 -2.25 -1.87 35.69
C LEU A 421 -0.95 -1.15 36.04
N GLU A 422 -0.34 -1.50 37.17
CA GLU A 422 0.94 -0.92 37.61
C GLU A 422 2.06 -1.40 36.68
N GLY A 423 2.12 -2.71 36.42
CA GLY A 423 3.05 -3.27 35.44
C GLY A 423 2.82 -2.75 34.03
N ALA A 424 1.56 -2.55 33.61
CA ALA A 424 1.26 -1.96 32.30
C ALA A 424 1.83 -0.54 32.17
N ILE A 425 1.61 0.31 33.18
CA ILE A 425 2.11 1.69 33.19
C ILE A 425 3.64 1.71 33.20
N GLU A 426 4.29 0.89 34.03
CA GLU A 426 5.76 0.81 34.11
C GLU A 426 6.37 0.45 32.75
N HIS A 427 5.80 -0.53 32.06
CA HIS A 427 6.28 -0.95 30.75
C HIS A 427 6.03 0.10 29.66
N ASP A 428 4.90 0.79 29.65
CA ASP A 428 4.67 1.90 28.70
C ASP A 428 5.60 3.09 28.96
N GLU A 429 5.80 3.49 30.22
CA GLU A 429 6.73 4.56 30.59
C GLU A 429 8.16 4.21 30.19
N THR A 430 8.55 2.94 30.36
CA THR A 430 9.84 2.44 29.88
C THR A 430 9.95 2.48 28.36
N ALA A 431 8.91 2.08 27.63
CA ALA A 431 8.88 2.17 26.16
C ALA A 431 9.05 3.62 25.66
N ILE A 432 8.40 4.59 26.33
CA ILE A 432 8.50 6.03 26.02
C ILE A 432 9.90 6.57 26.35
N TYR A 433 10.47 6.15 27.47
CA TYR A 433 11.81 6.56 27.87
C TYR A 433 12.85 6.12 26.84
N LEU A 434 12.73 4.88 26.35
CA LEU A 434 13.63 4.28 25.36
C LEU A 434 13.41 4.88 23.95
N ASP A 435 12.16 5.21 23.59
CA ASP A 435 11.81 5.82 22.31
C ASP A 435 10.71 6.89 22.47
N GLN A 436 11.13 8.14 22.64
CA GLN A 436 10.24 9.30 22.78
C GLN A 436 9.39 9.58 21.52
N GLY A 437 9.74 8.98 20.38
CA GLY A 437 9.01 9.10 19.13
C GLY A 437 7.90 8.06 18.96
N PHE A 438 7.70 7.15 19.92
CA PHE A 438 6.78 6.03 19.78
C PHE A 438 5.36 6.41 20.25
N ALA A 439 4.43 6.60 19.31
CA ALA A 439 3.11 7.11 19.64
C ALA A 439 2.19 6.15 20.43
N MET A 440 2.35 4.83 20.27
CA MET A 440 1.39 3.85 20.80
C MET A 440 1.39 3.73 22.34
N PRO A 441 2.54 3.72 23.03
CA PRO A 441 2.58 3.80 24.49
C PRO A 441 1.88 5.05 25.05
N HIS A 442 2.04 6.21 24.40
CA HIS A 442 1.32 7.43 24.80
C HIS A 442 -0.21 7.30 24.63
N LEU A 443 -0.65 6.68 23.54
CA LEU A 443 -2.08 6.41 23.33
C LEU A 443 -2.61 5.47 24.42
N HIS A 444 -1.88 4.39 24.70
CA HIS A 444 -2.27 3.38 25.69
C HIS A 444 -2.30 3.95 27.12
N LEU A 445 -1.25 4.65 27.57
CA LEU A 445 -1.25 5.39 28.84
C LEU A 445 -2.37 6.41 28.93
N GLY A 446 -2.62 7.13 27.84
CA GLY A 446 -3.73 8.06 27.72
C GLY A 446 -5.06 7.41 28.05
N MET A 447 -5.33 6.24 27.46
CA MET A 447 -6.53 5.45 27.72
C MET A 447 -6.56 4.86 29.15
N LEU A 448 -5.44 4.34 29.65
CA LEU A 448 -5.31 3.80 31.01
C LEU A 448 -5.60 4.86 32.07
N TYR A 449 -4.98 6.04 31.97
CA TYR A 449 -5.18 7.13 32.91
C TYR A 449 -6.62 7.66 32.90
N ARG A 450 -7.30 7.64 31.73
CA ARG A 450 -8.73 7.97 31.67
C ARG A 450 -9.56 6.99 32.49
N ARG A 451 -9.30 5.68 32.40
CA ARG A 451 -10.02 4.67 33.19
C ARG A 451 -9.75 4.79 34.69
N LEU A 452 -8.52 5.18 35.05
CA LEU A 452 -8.13 5.43 36.43
C LEU A 452 -8.66 6.77 36.98
N GLY A 453 -9.28 7.60 36.13
CA GLY A 453 -9.80 8.91 36.52
C GLY A 453 -8.76 10.03 36.62
N ASP A 454 -7.50 9.79 36.23
CA ASP A 454 -6.47 10.83 36.13
C ASP A 454 -6.56 11.53 34.77
N PHE A 455 -7.58 12.38 34.61
CA PHE A 455 -7.82 13.12 33.38
C PHE A 455 -6.68 14.08 33.00
N GLY A 456 -5.89 14.51 33.99
CA GLY A 456 -4.75 15.40 33.77
C GLY A 456 -3.61 14.70 33.05
N ARG A 457 -3.20 13.51 33.52
CA ARG A 457 -2.21 12.68 32.83
C ARG A 457 -2.75 12.17 31.51
N ALA A 458 -3.98 11.65 31.51
CA ALA A 458 -4.65 11.17 30.31
C ALA A 458 -4.60 12.18 29.15
N ARG A 459 -4.99 13.43 29.43
CA ARG A 459 -5.00 14.48 28.41
C ARG A 459 -3.60 14.75 27.84
N ARG A 460 -2.58 14.80 28.70
CA ARG A 460 -1.20 15.03 28.26
C ARG A 460 -0.72 13.91 27.33
N GLU A 461 -0.92 12.67 27.74
CA GLU A 461 -0.48 11.51 26.96
C GLU A 461 -1.24 11.41 25.62
N LEU A 462 -2.55 11.70 25.60
CA LEU A 462 -3.33 11.71 24.36
C LEU A 462 -2.96 12.87 23.42
N GLU A 463 -2.61 14.05 23.94
CA GLU A 463 -2.11 15.18 23.12
C GLU A 463 -0.74 14.84 22.50
N LEU A 464 0.14 14.17 23.25
CA LEU A 464 1.43 13.67 22.76
C LEU A 464 1.24 12.57 21.70
N ALA A 465 0.39 11.58 21.97
CA ALA A 465 0.03 10.53 21.02
C ALA A 465 -0.51 11.12 19.72
N LEU A 466 -1.41 12.11 19.80
CA LEU A 466 -1.97 12.79 18.64
C LEU A 466 -0.86 13.49 17.82
N ALA A 467 0.08 14.17 18.47
CA ALA A 467 1.18 14.84 17.79
C ALA A 467 2.14 13.85 17.10
N LEU A 468 2.48 12.76 17.79
CA LEU A 468 3.39 11.72 17.30
C LEU A 468 2.78 10.89 16.16
N LEU A 469 1.49 10.51 16.25
CA LEU A 469 0.79 9.74 15.21
C LEU A 469 0.82 10.40 13.82
N HIS A 470 0.84 11.72 13.73
CA HIS A 470 0.98 12.43 12.45
C HIS A 470 2.33 12.15 11.76
N ARG A 471 3.37 11.83 12.54
CA ARG A 471 4.76 11.64 12.10
C ARG A 471 5.25 10.19 12.21
N GLU A 472 4.49 9.33 12.87
CA GLU A 472 4.81 7.91 13.06
C GLU A 472 5.14 7.22 11.74
N ASP A 473 6.03 6.23 11.76
CA ASP A 473 6.31 5.42 10.58
C ASP A 473 5.15 4.42 10.30
N SER A 474 4.87 4.14 9.02
CA SER A 474 3.76 3.25 8.64
C SER A 474 4.01 1.79 8.99
N ALA A 475 5.27 1.31 8.99
CA ALA A 475 5.60 -0.04 9.45
C ALA A 475 5.40 -0.16 10.98
N ARG A 476 5.70 0.91 11.72
CA ARG A 476 5.43 0.97 13.16
C ARG A 476 3.94 1.00 13.48
N VAL A 477 3.12 1.70 12.68
CA VAL A 477 1.65 1.63 12.79
C VAL A 477 1.12 0.24 12.43
N LEU A 478 1.67 -0.42 11.40
CA LEU A 478 1.28 -1.78 11.03
C LEU A 478 1.57 -2.79 12.15
N LEU A 479 2.72 -2.65 12.82
CA LEU A 479 3.10 -3.53 13.93
C LEU A 479 2.27 -3.24 15.17
N PHE A 480 2.22 -1.99 15.64
CA PHE A 480 1.75 -1.67 16.99
C PHE A 480 0.37 -1.03 17.05
N GLY A 481 -0.23 -0.72 15.90
CA GLY A 481 -1.54 -0.08 15.80
C GLY A 481 -2.73 -1.00 16.04
N GLY A 482 -2.51 -2.30 16.30
CA GLY A 482 -3.58 -3.24 16.63
C GLY A 482 -4.64 -3.39 15.54
N GLY A 483 -4.22 -3.34 14.26
CA GLY A 483 -5.11 -3.38 13.09
C GLY A 483 -5.75 -2.03 12.73
N PHE A 484 -5.66 -1.01 13.59
CA PHE A 484 -6.18 0.32 13.27
C PHE A 484 -5.26 1.07 12.31
N SER A 485 -5.88 1.78 11.35
CA SER A 485 -5.15 2.75 10.53
C SER A 485 -4.71 3.95 11.38
N ARG A 486 -3.68 4.68 10.92
CA ARG A 486 -3.24 5.92 11.55
C ARG A 486 -4.39 6.91 11.73
N GLU A 487 -5.24 7.04 10.71
CA GLU A 487 -6.41 7.91 10.74
C GLU A 487 -7.41 7.48 11.82
N ALA A 488 -7.65 6.17 11.98
CA ALA A 488 -8.50 5.65 13.03
C ALA A 488 -7.91 5.92 14.43
N LEU A 489 -6.61 5.75 14.60
CA LEU A 489 -5.91 6.06 15.85
C LEU A 489 -5.96 7.56 16.20
N LEU A 490 -5.84 8.44 15.19
CA LEU A 490 -6.00 9.89 15.36
C LEU A 490 -7.44 10.24 15.80
N GLU A 491 -8.45 9.58 15.24
CA GLU A 491 -9.84 9.76 15.67
C GLU A 491 -10.09 9.22 17.07
N VAL A 492 -9.50 8.08 17.45
CA VAL A 492 -9.53 7.57 18.82
C VAL A 492 -8.96 8.61 19.79
N CYS A 493 -7.79 9.19 19.47
CA CYS A 493 -7.18 10.24 20.29
C CYS A 493 -8.12 11.45 20.44
N ARG A 494 -8.69 11.93 19.33
CA ARG A 494 -9.59 13.10 19.32
C ARG A 494 -10.86 12.83 20.10
N ALA A 495 -11.47 11.65 19.93
CA ALA A 495 -12.66 11.24 20.66
C ALA A 495 -12.38 11.13 22.17
N ALA A 496 -11.25 10.53 22.55
CA ALA A 496 -10.84 10.41 23.94
C ALA A 496 -10.51 11.77 24.57
N LEU A 497 -9.96 12.72 23.81
CA LEU A 497 -9.72 14.10 24.27
C LEU A 497 -11.02 14.92 24.41
N ALA A 498 -11.97 14.69 23.51
CA ALA A 498 -13.27 15.38 23.52
C ALA A 498 -14.21 14.84 24.62
N ALA A 499 -14.07 13.56 24.98
CA ALA A 499 -14.85 12.97 26.05
C ALA A 499 -14.43 13.54 27.41
N GLY A 500 -15.34 14.30 28.03
CA GLY A 500 -15.17 14.80 29.40
C GLY A 500 -15.03 13.69 30.44
N PRO A 501 -14.92 14.05 31.74
CA PRO A 501 -14.93 13.08 32.83
C PRO A 501 -16.17 12.20 32.70
N ILE A 502 -16.00 10.87 32.80
CA ILE A 502 -17.11 9.93 32.79
C ILE A 502 -17.92 10.20 34.07
N GLY A 503 -18.98 11.01 33.98
CA GLY A 503 -19.75 11.39 35.18
C GLY A 503 -20.67 12.61 35.12
N GLU A 504 -20.76 13.38 34.04
CA GLU A 504 -21.78 14.44 33.94
C GLU A 504 -22.55 14.35 32.61
N ALA A 505 -23.46 13.38 32.54
CA ALA A 505 -24.65 13.52 31.72
C ALA A 505 -25.63 14.45 32.46
N ARG A 506 -25.92 15.62 31.89
CA ARG A 506 -27.16 16.36 32.12
C ARG A 506 -27.75 16.76 30.78
#